data_AF-A0A927GG73-F1
#
_entry.id   AF-A0A927GG73-F1
#
_cell.length_a   1.000
_cell.length_b   1.000
_cell.length_c   1.000
_cell.angle_alpha   90.00
_cell.angle_beta   90.00
_cell.angle_gamma   90.00
#
_symmetry.space_group_name_H-M   'P 1'
#
loop_
_entity.id
_entity.type
_entity.pdbx_description
1 polymer ?
#
loop_
_entity_poly.entity_id
_entity_poly.type
_entity_poly.pdbx_seq_one_letter_code
_entity_poly.pdbx_strand_id
1 'polypeptide(L)'
;TTQVDQLRRINLDGTGDILIKDNFVQTAGPLVLDAANNRLLVVDMRTSQPSTSTANAKIVAVSLAAGNPVSTLVVAPYIAGSTSTNIGGLALSTQDPPTVTTNAVTSFGSSSAVLGGNVTSDGNVTVTQRGVVYSPTSTTPTLANSTSLAIGSGTGSFSATVSSLAGNTTYYVRAFATNAITTSYGPVQTFTTLVPNSAPTNITLSNSSVNENQPLSTVVGSFSTTDPDAGQTFSYSLVAGTGSDDNAAFQIVGNQLRTNVVFNFETKNSYTVRVQTTDNGTPALSFQKAFTITVNNLNELTATVTAQASVSCNGAATGSATITAAGENPPFSYTYRNTTTNTTLAQTTSAVTGLTAGAYSVTVTATNSGFTATTSFSISQPSALSLTTSATNVSQLGTSTGTASVTVSGGTPAYAYNWLPGNPTGDGTSTITSLSAGTYTVVVTDANGCSATGSTTVSTNPDITPLLYARPSLIYGTSPFTVVVDVVEANMVSTTGVITVRITKDAKATLLFDNSVSSLGGRSVQNGSWSYSSDANYYILTTSQSISGGGKLSVGLSGMLSAEATTGVINCSATVMGGGESRMGNNIDADKVEYFQQ
;
A
#
# COMPACT_ATOMS: atom_id res chain seq x y z
N THR A 1 75.82 -40.89 -110.55
CA THR A 1 76.30 -39.60 -110.01
C THR A 1 75.20 -38.57 -110.21
N THR A 2 75.02 -37.68 -109.21
CA THR A 2 74.00 -36.61 -109.04
C THR A 2 72.53 -37.02 -108.82
N GLN A 3 72.28 -37.84 -107.80
CA GLN A 3 71.16 -37.67 -106.86
C GLN A 3 71.54 -38.45 -105.60
N VAL A 4 72.20 -37.77 -104.65
CA VAL A 4 72.49 -38.35 -103.35
C VAL A 4 71.23 -38.17 -102.52
N ASP A 5 70.41 -39.22 -102.45
CA ASP A 5 69.37 -39.37 -101.44
C ASP A 5 70.04 -39.27 -100.06
N GLN A 6 69.72 -38.24 -99.29
CA GLN A 6 70.31 -38.03 -97.97
C GLN A 6 69.70 -39.02 -96.98
N LEU A 7 70.40 -40.12 -96.72
CA LEU A 7 70.09 -41.05 -95.63
C LEU A 7 70.45 -40.41 -94.29
N ARG A 8 69.46 -40.18 -93.41
CA ARG A 8 69.72 -39.84 -91.99
C ARG A 8 69.69 -41.09 -91.13
N ARG A 9 70.79 -41.35 -90.41
CA ARG A 9 70.81 -42.30 -89.27
C ARG A 9 70.24 -41.62 -88.04
N ILE A 10 69.35 -42.30 -87.35
CA ILE A 10 68.93 -41.95 -85.99
C ILE A 10 69.28 -43.16 -85.12
N ASN A 11 70.26 -43.01 -84.23
CA ASN A 11 70.62 -44.05 -83.27
C ASN A 11 69.66 -43.95 -82.08
N LEU A 12 68.80 -44.97 -81.93
CA LEU A 12 68.02 -45.21 -80.73
C LEU A 12 68.57 -46.51 -80.12
N ASP A 13 69.51 -46.31 -79.18
CA ASP A 13 69.90 -47.17 -78.05
C ASP A 13 69.84 -48.72 -78.11
N GLY A 14 70.04 -49.31 -79.28
CA GLY A 14 70.65 -50.65 -79.39
C GLY A 14 69.66 -51.81 -79.36
N THR A 15 69.00 -52.04 -80.49
CA THR A 15 68.88 -53.34 -81.19
C THR A 15 67.93 -53.16 -82.39
N GLY A 16 68.44 -52.56 -83.47
CA GLY A 16 67.74 -52.48 -84.75
C GLY A 16 67.88 -51.12 -85.46
N ASP A 17 68.49 -51.12 -86.64
CA ASP A 17 68.57 -49.94 -87.50
C ASP A 17 67.25 -49.74 -88.27
N ILE A 18 66.65 -48.53 -88.21
CA ILE A 18 65.53 -48.16 -89.08
C ILE A 18 66.08 -47.33 -90.25
N LEU A 19 66.01 -47.87 -91.46
CA LEU A 19 66.20 -47.09 -92.70
C LEU A 19 64.85 -46.63 -93.24
N ILE A 20 64.60 -45.33 -93.24
CA ILE A 20 63.43 -44.74 -93.91
C ILE A 20 63.85 -44.30 -95.31
N LYS A 21 63.17 -44.82 -96.34
CA LYS A 21 63.34 -44.39 -97.74
C LYS A 21 62.65 -43.05 -97.93
N ASP A 22 63.42 -42.02 -98.21
CA ASP A 22 62.96 -40.64 -98.09
C ASP A 22 62.20 -40.15 -99.33
N ASN A 23 60.93 -39.82 -99.12
CA ASN A 23 60.15 -38.83 -99.86
C ASN A 23 58.95 -38.32 -99.03
N PHE A 24 58.91 -38.62 -97.72
CA PHE A 24 57.70 -38.48 -96.90
C PHE A 24 57.91 -37.89 -95.50
N VAL A 25 59.15 -37.59 -95.07
CA VAL A 25 59.37 -37.01 -93.72
C VAL A 25 60.24 -35.76 -93.84
N GLN A 26 59.64 -34.67 -94.30
CA GLN A 26 60.22 -33.33 -94.24
C GLN A 26 59.44 -32.43 -93.28
N THR A 27 59.25 -32.83 -92.02
CA THR A 27 59.08 -31.89 -90.90
C THR A 27 59.17 -32.64 -89.58
N ALA A 28 59.80 -32.01 -88.59
CA ALA A 28 59.89 -32.49 -87.21
C ALA A 28 58.51 -32.40 -86.53
N GLY A 29 57.62 -33.36 -86.82
CA GLY A 29 56.44 -33.62 -86.00
C GLY A 29 56.81 -34.43 -84.75
N PRO A 30 55.97 -34.43 -83.70
CA PRO A 30 56.21 -35.27 -82.53
C PRO A 30 56.20 -36.76 -82.93
N LEU A 31 57.28 -37.48 -82.59
CA LEU A 31 57.31 -38.94 -82.64
C LEU A 31 56.74 -39.48 -81.34
N VAL A 32 55.77 -40.40 -81.44
CA VAL A 32 55.26 -41.14 -80.29
C VAL A 32 55.65 -42.60 -80.46
N LEU A 33 56.36 -43.14 -79.46
CA LEU A 33 56.78 -44.54 -79.39
C LEU A 33 55.76 -45.31 -78.53
N ASP A 34 55.14 -46.35 -79.08
CA ASP A 34 54.43 -47.36 -78.29
C ASP A 34 55.39 -48.53 -78.04
N ALA A 35 56.13 -48.44 -76.93
CA ALA A 35 57.13 -49.42 -76.54
C ALA A 35 56.51 -50.78 -76.17
N ALA A 36 55.25 -50.83 -75.72
CA ALA A 36 54.61 -52.09 -75.31
C ALA A 36 54.27 -52.99 -76.50
N ASN A 37 54.01 -52.40 -77.67
CA ASN A 37 53.66 -53.13 -78.89
C ASN A 37 54.69 -52.98 -80.02
N ASN A 38 55.84 -52.37 -79.75
CA ASN A 38 56.90 -52.11 -80.73
C ASN A 38 56.35 -51.35 -81.96
N ARG A 39 55.69 -50.20 -81.78
CA ARG A 39 55.16 -49.38 -82.89
C ARG A 39 55.68 -47.94 -82.84
N LEU A 40 55.95 -47.37 -84.01
CA LEU A 40 56.36 -45.98 -84.19
C LEU A 40 55.30 -45.21 -84.96
N LEU A 41 54.86 -44.07 -84.42
CA LEU A 41 53.95 -43.17 -85.13
C LEU A 41 54.69 -41.89 -85.55
N VAL A 42 54.62 -41.56 -86.85
CA VAL A 42 55.18 -40.33 -87.41
C VAL A 42 54.03 -39.51 -88.00
N VAL A 43 53.88 -38.27 -87.53
CA VAL A 43 52.87 -37.33 -88.02
C VAL A 43 53.53 -36.33 -88.98
N ASP A 44 53.13 -36.35 -90.26
CA ASP A 44 53.53 -35.34 -91.25
C ASP A 44 52.69 -34.07 -91.04
N MET A 45 53.31 -33.00 -90.52
CA MET A 45 52.70 -31.68 -90.42
C MET A 45 53.30 -30.75 -91.49
N ARG A 46 52.66 -30.69 -92.65
CA ARG A 46 52.92 -29.62 -93.63
C ARG A 46 51.98 -28.45 -93.37
N THR A 47 52.51 -27.31 -92.93
CA THR A 47 51.77 -26.04 -92.77
C THR A 47 51.91 -25.10 -93.98
N SER A 48 52.51 -25.54 -95.08
CA SER A 48 52.78 -24.67 -96.24
C SER A 48 52.39 -25.33 -97.57
N GLN A 49 51.10 -25.57 -97.76
CA GLN A 49 50.48 -25.64 -99.09
C GLN A 49 49.14 -24.89 -99.03
N PRO A 50 48.89 -23.90 -99.91
CA PRO A 50 47.57 -23.29 -100.03
C PRO A 50 46.62 -24.36 -100.59
N SER A 51 45.84 -25.00 -99.73
CA SER A 51 44.95 -26.08 -100.15
C SER A 51 43.60 -25.53 -100.57
N THR A 52 43.18 -25.77 -101.82
CA THR A 52 41.75 -25.86 -102.17
C THR A 52 41.14 -27.20 -101.74
N SER A 53 41.79 -27.93 -100.83
CA SER A 53 41.33 -29.20 -100.27
C SER A 53 41.76 -29.31 -98.81
N THR A 54 40.84 -29.07 -97.88
CA THR A 54 40.99 -29.22 -96.41
C THR A 54 41.20 -30.66 -95.93
N ALA A 55 41.50 -31.60 -96.82
CA ALA A 55 41.80 -32.98 -96.48
C ALA A 55 43.28 -33.27 -96.77
N ASN A 56 44.05 -33.59 -95.72
CA ASN A 56 45.13 -34.61 -95.68
C ASN A 56 46.30 -34.18 -94.78
N ALA A 57 46.22 -34.46 -93.48
CA ALA A 57 47.41 -34.82 -92.71
C ALA A 57 47.59 -36.34 -92.85
N LYS A 58 48.76 -36.82 -93.28
CA LYS A 58 49.05 -38.25 -93.40
C LYS A 58 49.74 -38.72 -92.13
N ILE A 59 49.12 -39.65 -91.40
CA ILE A 59 49.72 -40.32 -90.25
C ILE A 59 50.25 -41.67 -90.72
N VAL A 60 51.52 -41.95 -90.47
CA VAL A 60 52.14 -43.24 -90.81
C VAL A 60 52.41 -43.99 -89.51
N ALA A 61 51.74 -45.15 -89.33
CA ALA A 61 52.05 -46.09 -88.27
C ALA A 61 52.95 -47.20 -88.80
N VAL A 62 54.14 -47.36 -88.23
CA VAL A 62 55.07 -48.44 -88.58
C VAL A 62 55.08 -49.47 -87.45
N SER A 63 54.79 -50.73 -87.76
CA SER A 63 55.00 -51.85 -86.83
C SER A 63 56.47 -52.28 -86.87
N LEU A 64 57.09 -52.48 -85.71
CA LEU A 64 58.48 -52.93 -85.54
C LEU A 64 58.58 -54.42 -85.15
N ALA A 65 57.52 -55.22 -85.36
CA ALA A 65 57.60 -56.67 -85.17
C ALA A 65 58.34 -57.31 -86.35
N ALA A 66 59.42 -58.05 -86.08
CA ALA A 66 60.19 -58.76 -87.11
C ALA A 66 59.28 -59.74 -87.87
N GLY A 67 59.10 -59.51 -89.17
CA GLY A 67 58.39 -60.42 -90.07
C GLY A 67 56.99 -60.00 -90.53
N ASN A 68 56.47 -58.82 -90.15
CA ASN A 68 55.23 -58.30 -90.74
C ASN A 68 55.53 -57.31 -91.90
N PRO A 69 54.95 -57.48 -93.11
CA PRO A 69 54.99 -56.43 -94.13
C PRO A 69 54.33 -55.18 -93.56
N VAL A 70 54.87 -53.99 -93.87
CA VAL A 70 54.36 -52.68 -93.44
C VAL A 70 52.84 -52.65 -93.67
N SER A 71 52.07 -52.90 -92.61
CA SER A 71 50.64 -53.13 -92.72
C SER A 71 49.90 -51.80 -92.66
N THR A 72 49.40 -51.40 -93.82
CA THR A 72 48.30 -50.45 -94.05
C THR A 72 48.56 -48.99 -93.64
N LEU A 73 48.78 -48.14 -94.65
CA LEU A 73 48.62 -46.69 -94.56
C LEU A 73 47.14 -46.39 -94.24
N VAL A 74 46.82 -46.10 -92.99
CA VAL A 74 45.49 -45.61 -92.62
C VAL A 74 45.48 -44.09 -92.83
N VAL A 75 44.83 -43.64 -93.90
CA VAL A 75 44.60 -42.21 -94.15
C VAL A 75 43.42 -41.78 -93.31
N ALA A 76 43.65 -41.01 -92.25
CA ALA A 76 42.58 -40.34 -91.53
C ALA A 76 42.30 -38.97 -92.17
N PRO A 77 41.02 -38.58 -92.36
CA PRO A 77 40.70 -37.20 -92.71
C PRO A 77 41.21 -36.26 -91.62
N TYR A 78 41.62 -35.06 -92.02
CA TYR A 78 42.02 -33.98 -91.11
C TYR A 78 40.90 -33.72 -90.08
N ILE A 79 41.17 -33.97 -88.80
CA ILE A 79 40.19 -33.74 -87.73
C ILE A 79 40.59 -32.47 -86.98
N ALA A 80 40.05 -31.34 -87.43
CA ALA A 80 40.08 -30.12 -86.63
C ALA A 80 39.16 -30.32 -85.41
N GLY A 81 39.75 -30.41 -84.22
CA GLY A 81 39.02 -30.28 -82.96
C GLY A 81 38.49 -31.56 -82.30
N SER A 82 38.95 -32.77 -82.65
CA SER A 82 38.65 -33.96 -81.81
C SER A 82 39.72 -34.16 -80.73
N THR A 83 39.27 -34.33 -79.49
CA THR A 83 40.11 -34.56 -78.30
C THR A 83 40.64 -35.99 -78.18
N SER A 84 40.21 -36.92 -79.06
CA SER A 84 40.76 -38.27 -79.15
C SER A 84 40.48 -38.86 -80.54
N THR A 85 41.48 -39.41 -81.22
CA THR A 85 41.31 -40.18 -82.46
C THR A 85 41.96 -41.55 -82.30
N ASN A 86 41.21 -42.61 -82.58
CA ASN A 86 41.71 -43.98 -82.55
C ASN A 86 42.05 -44.41 -83.99
N ILE A 87 43.34 -44.58 -84.29
CA ILE A 87 43.81 -45.02 -85.61
C ILE A 87 44.44 -46.41 -85.47
N GLY A 88 43.75 -47.45 -85.92
CA GLY A 88 44.27 -48.82 -85.92
C GLY A 88 44.62 -49.36 -84.53
N GLY A 89 43.85 -49.00 -83.50
CA GLY A 89 44.05 -49.37 -82.11
C GLY A 89 44.98 -48.45 -81.31
N LEU A 90 45.60 -47.45 -81.95
CA LEU A 90 46.43 -46.42 -81.31
C LEU A 90 45.58 -45.17 -81.06
N ALA A 91 45.41 -44.79 -79.80
CA ALA A 91 44.76 -43.55 -79.41
C ALA A 91 45.78 -42.39 -79.46
N LEU A 92 45.56 -41.44 -80.37
CA LEU A 92 46.19 -40.12 -80.35
C LEU A 92 45.31 -39.20 -79.51
N SER A 93 45.79 -38.81 -78.34
CA SER A 93 45.17 -37.77 -77.52
C SER A 93 46.14 -36.61 -77.41
N THR A 94 45.69 -35.41 -77.73
CA THR A 94 46.39 -34.21 -77.27
C THR A 94 46.28 -34.20 -75.75
N GLN A 95 47.43 -34.16 -75.09
CA GLN A 95 47.48 -33.96 -73.65
C GLN A 95 47.38 -32.45 -73.43
N ASP A 96 46.29 -32.00 -72.83
CA ASP A 96 45.99 -30.59 -72.64
C ASP A 96 46.12 -30.21 -71.15
N PRO A 97 46.33 -28.93 -70.82
CA PRO A 97 46.15 -28.45 -69.45
C PRO A 97 44.75 -28.79 -68.92
N PRO A 98 44.58 -29.03 -67.61
CA PRO A 98 43.27 -29.29 -67.05
C PRO A 98 42.40 -28.02 -67.10
N THR A 99 41.08 -28.16 -67.10
CA THR A 99 40.15 -27.01 -67.01
C THR A 99 39.51 -26.98 -65.63
N VAL A 100 39.55 -25.81 -64.96
CA VAL A 100 39.07 -25.66 -63.59
C VAL A 100 38.31 -24.34 -63.42
N THR A 101 37.21 -24.36 -62.67
CA THR A 101 36.45 -23.17 -62.26
C THR A 101 36.60 -22.93 -60.76
N THR A 102 36.62 -21.67 -60.33
CA THR A 102 36.62 -21.28 -58.91
C THR A 102 35.18 -21.05 -58.47
N ASN A 103 34.76 -21.72 -57.39
CA ASN A 103 33.42 -21.54 -56.84
C ASN A 103 33.35 -20.27 -55.99
N ALA A 104 32.16 -19.69 -55.84
CA ALA A 104 31.94 -18.57 -54.94
C ALA A 104 32.31 -18.96 -53.50
N VAL A 105 32.92 -18.02 -52.78
CA VAL A 105 33.28 -18.23 -51.37
C VAL A 105 32.02 -18.26 -50.52
N THR A 106 31.93 -19.25 -49.63
CA THR A 106 30.78 -19.46 -48.75
C THR A 106 31.22 -19.54 -47.29
N SER A 107 30.27 -19.35 -46.37
CA SER A 107 30.47 -19.55 -44.93
C SER A 107 31.74 -18.88 -44.37
N PHE A 108 31.96 -17.60 -44.72
CA PHE A 108 33.12 -16.84 -44.25
C PHE A 108 32.81 -16.05 -42.98
N GLY A 109 33.76 -16.09 -42.04
CA GLY A 109 33.73 -15.35 -40.79
C GLY A 109 34.89 -14.35 -40.70
N SER A 110 35.26 -13.98 -39.48
CA SER A 110 36.40 -13.08 -39.23
C SER A 110 37.76 -13.76 -39.44
N SER A 111 37.84 -15.09 -39.44
CA SER A 111 39.10 -15.83 -39.56
C SER A 111 39.04 -17.11 -40.38
N SER A 112 37.90 -17.38 -41.04
CA SER A 112 37.71 -18.58 -41.83
C SER A 112 36.81 -18.34 -43.04
N ALA A 113 36.89 -19.23 -44.03
CA ALA A 113 36.03 -19.26 -45.21
C ALA A 113 36.03 -20.65 -45.84
N VAL A 114 34.96 -21.01 -46.53
CA VAL A 114 34.92 -22.22 -47.37
C VAL A 114 35.28 -21.83 -48.80
N LEU A 115 36.42 -22.36 -49.27
CA LEU A 115 36.95 -22.13 -50.61
C LEU A 115 36.87 -23.41 -51.42
N GLY A 116 36.73 -23.30 -52.74
CA GLY A 116 36.65 -24.48 -53.59
C GLY A 116 36.60 -24.18 -55.08
N GLY A 117 36.40 -25.25 -55.83
CA GLY A 117 36.30 -25.20 -57.28
C GLY A 117 35.75 -26.49 -57.86
N ASN A 118 35.77 -26.56 -59.19
CA ASN A 118 35.36 -27.73 -59.94
C ASN A 118 36.32 -27.94 -61.10
N VAL A 119 36.97 -29.10 -61.16
CA VAL A 119 37.78 -29.49 -62.31
C VAL A 119 36.83 -30.11 -63.34
N THR A 120 36.56 -29.37 -64.42
CA THR A 120 35.57 -29.75 -65.45
C THR A 120 36.16 -30.64 -66.54
N SER A 121 37.48 -30.64 -66.71
CA SER A 121 38.20 -31.52 -67.63
C SER A 121 39.62 -31.75 -67.13
N ASP A 122 40.14 -32.96 -67.28
CA ASP A 122 41.52 -33.33 -66.96
C ASP A 122 42.49 -33.11 -68.13
N GLY A 123 41.98 -32.75 -69.32
CA GLY A 123 42.80 -32.58 -70.51
C GLY A 123 43.38 -33.92 -71.02
N ASN A 124 42.68 -35.03 -70.77
CA ASN A 124 43.10 -36.39 -71.12
C ASN A 124 44.42 -36.84 -70.46
N VAL A 125 44.79 -36.20 -69.35
CA VAL A 125 45.90 -36.61 -68.48
C VAL A 125 45.46 -36.49 -67.05
N THR A 126 45.70 -37.51 -66.24
CA THR A 126 45.31 -37.51 -64.84
C THR A 126 45.74 -36.24 -64.12
N VAL A 127 44.77 -35.54 -63.53
CA VAL A 127 45.02 -34.43 -62.61
C VAL A 127 45.61 -35.01 -61.32
N THR A 128 46.90 -34.75 -61.09
CA THR A 128 47.67 -35.28 -59.96
C THR A 128 47.43 -34.48 -58.68
N GLN A 129 47.05 -33.20 -58.81
CA GLN A 129 46.72 -32.34 -57.68
C GLN A 129 45.68 -31.29 -58.07
N ARG A 130 44.75 -30.99 -57.17
CA ARG A 130 43.83 -29.85 -57.27
C ARG A 130 43.72 -29.16 -55.93
N GLY A 131 43.24 -27.92 -55.91
CA GLY A 131 43.08 -27.18 -54.67
C GLY A 131 42.74 -25.72 -54.89
N VAL A 132 43.00 -24.90 -53.88
CA VAL A 132 42.81 -23.45 -53.93
C VAL A 132 44.10 -22.71 -53.61
N VAL A 133 44.24 -21.54 -54.21
CA VAL A 133 45.26 -20.54 -53.91
C VAL A 133 44.56 -19.26 -53.47
N TYR A 134 45.06 -18.62 -52.41
CA TYR A 134 44.47 -17.40 -51.87
C TYR A 134 45.53 -16.45 -51.31
N SER A 135 45.29 -15.14 -51.48
CA SER A 135 46.21 -14.09 -51.05
C SER A 135 45.46 -12.81 -50.67
N PRO A 136 45.87 -12.10 -49.60
CA PRO A 136 45.34 -10.78 -49.28
C PRO A 136 46.01 -9.65 -50.09
N THR A 137 47.14 -9.94 -50.77
CA THR A 137 47.95 -8.94 -51.47
C THR A 137 48.04 -9.17 -52.97
N SER A 138 47.97 -10.42 -53.43
CA SER A 138 48.01 -10.76 -54.86
C SER A 138 46.60 -10.86 -55.44
N THR A 139 46.29 -9.99 -56.40
CA THR A 139 44.97 -9.97 -57.08
C THR A 139 44.75 -11.14 -58.04
N THR A 140 45.82 -11.84 -58.41
CA THR A 140 45.82 -13.01 -59.30
C THR A 140 46.67 -14.13 -58.69
N PRO A 141 46.20 -14.76 -57.60
CA PRO A 141 47.02 -15.72 -56.86
C PRO A 141 47.36 -16.96 -57.69
N THR A 142 48.56 -17.48 -57.48
CA THR A 142 49.12 -18.70 -58.08
C THR A 142 49.88 -19.47 -57.00
N LEU A 143 50.26 -20.72 -57.28
CA LEU A 143 51.06 -21.53 -56.34
C LEU A 143 52.38 -20.88 -55.91
N ALA A 144 52.92 -19.93 -56.68
CA ALA A 144 54.21 -19.29 -56.41
C ALA A 144 54.14 -18.02 -55.54
N ASN A 145 52.98 -17.35 -55.47
CA ASN A 145 52.86 -16.01 -54.89
C ASN A 145 51.70 -15.86 -53.90
N SER A 146 51.23 -16.99 -53.35
CA SER A 146 50.06 -17.01 -52.47
C SER A 146 50.11 -18.20 -51.52
N THR A 147 49.16 -18.26 -50.60
CA THR A 147 48.96 -19.47 -49.77
C THR A 147 48.17 -20.48 -50.59
N SER A 148 48.58 -21.74 -50.58
CA SER A 148 47.90 -22.82 -51.30
C SER A 148 47.40 -23.90 -50.35
N LEU A 149 46.27 -24.50 -50.68
CA LEU A 149 45.70 -25.66 -50.00
C LEU A 149 45.33 -26.70 -51.05
N ALA A 150 46.00 -27.85 -51.02
CA ALA A 150 45.69 -28.98 -51.88
C ALA A 150 44.46 -29.75 -51.34
N ILE A 151 43.50 -30.05 -52.22
CA ILE A 151 42.20 -30.66 -51.92
C ILE A 151 41.96 -31.84 -52.87
N GLY A 152 42.90 -32.80 -52.84
CA GLY A 152 42.84 -34.06 -53.58
C GLY A 152 43.37 -33.99 -55.02
N SER A 153 42.86 -34.89 -55.86
CA SER A 153 43.26 -35.11 -57.25
C SER A 153 42.03 -35.46 -58.12
N GLY A 154 42.21 -35.63 -59.44
CA GLY A 154 41.14 -35.99 -60.37
C GLY A 154 40.12 -34.87 -60.67
N THR A 155 39.06 -35.22 -61.41
CA THR A 155 37.99 -34.30 -61.84
C THR A 155 36.86 -34.16 -60.81
N GLY A 156 36.00 -33.16 -60.99
CA GLY A 156 34.84 -32.90 -60.13
C GLY A 156 35.06 -31.79 -59.09
N SER A 157 34.04 -31.60 -58.26
CA SER A 157 33.96 -30.51 -57.29
C SER A 157 34.75 -30.80 -56.02
N PHE A 158 35.31 -29.76 -55.43
CA PHE A 158 36.06 -29.83 -54.19
C PHE A 158 35.91 -28.53 -53.39
N SER A 159 35.93 -28.65 -52.08
CA SER A 159 35.90 -27.50 -51.16
C SER A 159 36.56 -27.85 -49.84
N ALA A 160 37.15 -26.87 -49.18
CA ALA A 160 37.67 -27.00 -47.83
C ALA A 160 37.52 -25.68 -47.07
N THR A 161 37.38 -25.77 -45.76
CA THR A 161 37.46 -24.61 -44.87
C THR A 161 38.92 -24.23 -44.69
N VAL A 162 39.25 -22.97 -44.99
CA VAL A 162 40.50 -22.35 -44.57
C VAL A 162 40.28 -21.62 -43.24
N SER A 163 41.25 -21.71 -42.35
CA SER A 163 41.26 -21.06 -41.04
C SER A 163 42.44 -20.11 -40.90
N SER A 164 42.49 -19.36 -39.81
CA SER A 164 43.58 -18.42 -39.50
C SER A 164 43.75 -17.30 -40.54
N LEU A 165 42.66 -16.92 -41.21
CA LEU A 165 42.63 -15.72 -42.04
C LEU A 165 42.70 -14.47 -41.15
N ALA A 166 43.32 -13.40 -41.66
CA ALA A 166 43.25 -12.11 -41.00
C ALA A 166 41.82 -11.55 -41.12
N GLY A 167 41.29 -10.99 -40.04
CA GLY A 167 39.97 -10.35 -40.02
C GLY A 167 39.97 -9.01 -40.75
N ASN A 168 38.78 -8.57 -41.16
CA ASN A 168 38.59 -7.34 -41.94
C ASN A 168 39.56 -7.22 -43.13
N THR A 169 39.84 -8.33 -43.80
CA THR A 169 40.87 -8.42 -44.85
C THR A 169 40.25 -9.00 -46.11
N THR A 170 40.51 -8.33 -47.23
CA THR A 170 40.05 -8.81 -48.54
C THR A 170 41.03 -9.85 -49.08
N TYR A 171 40.50 -11.00 -49.48
CA TYR A 171 41.26 -12.10 -50.09
C TYR A 171 40.82 -12.30 -51.54
N TYR A 172 41.81 -12.56 -52.39
CA TYR A 172 41.63 -13.03 -53.76
C TYR A 172 41.87 -14.54 -53.77
N VAL A 173 41.00 -15.29 -54.45
CA VAL A 173 40.99 -16.76 -54.44
C VAL A 173 40.88 -17.29 -55.86
N ARG A 174 41.64 -18.36 -56.15
CA ARG A 174 41.46 -19.16 -57.37
C ARG A 174 41.54 -20.64 -57.05
N ALA A 175 40.75 -21.45 -57.74
CA ALA A 175 40.94 -22.89 -57.80
C ALA A 175 42.09 -23.21 -58.77
N PHE A 176 42.87 -24.26 -58.48
CA PHE A 176 43.92 -24.77 -59.38
C PHE A 176 43.78 -26.28 -59.59
N ALA A 177 44.28 -26.75 -60.73
CA ALA A 177 44.45 -28.16 -61.04
C ALA A 177 45.74 -28.37 -61.83
N THR A 178 46.48 -29.42 -61.50
CA THR A 178 47.78 -29.75 -62.09
C THR A 178 47.71 -31.16 -62.68
N ASN A 179 48.12 -31.29 -63.94
CA ASN A 179 48.40 -32.57 -64.57
C ASN A 179 49.86 -32.58 -65.07
N ALA A 180 50.26 -33.59 -65.84
CA ALA A 180 51.64 -33.70 -66.32
C ALA A 180 52.06 -32.59 -67.31
N ILE A 181 51.11 -31.82 -67.86
CA ILE A 181 51.38 -30.72 -68.79
C ILE A 181 51.65 -29.43 -68.03
N THR A 182 50.70 -28.97 -67.21
CA THR A 182 50.84 -27.73 -66.45
C THR A 182 49.80 -27.61 -65.34
N THR A 183 49.87 -26.49 -64.60
CA THR A 183 48.83 -26.06 -63.66
C THR A 183 47.93 -25.02 -64.29
N SER A 184 46.64 -25.32 -64.37
CA SER A 184 45.59 -24.37 -64.75
C SER A 184 44.94 -23.75 -63.52
N TYR A 185 44.39 -22.55 -63.70
CA TYR A 185 43.73 -21.81 -62.64
C TYR A 185 42.39 -21.26 -63.10
N GLY A 186 41.39 -21.33 -62.21
CA GLY A 186 40.05 -20.80 -62.47
C GLY A 186 40.00 -19.26 -62.43
N PRO A 187 38.81 -18.67 -62.65
CA PRO A 187 38.61 -17.23 -62.47
C PRO A 187 38.88 -16.78 -61.02
N VAL A 188 39.22 -15.51 -60.83
CA VAL A 188 39.42 -14.93 -59.50
C VAL A 188 38.06 -14.70 -58.83
N GLN A 189 37.95 -15.13 -57.57
CA GLN A 189 36.89 -14.74 -56.66
C GLN A 189 37.46 -13.86 -55.55
N THR A 190 36.64 -12.96 -55.00
CA THR A 190 37.04 -12.11 -53.87
C THR A 190 36.03 -12.21 -52.75
N PHE A 191 36.52 -12.09 -51.52
CA PHE A 191 35.69 -11.93 -50.33
C PHE A 191 36.46 -11.13 -49.28
N THR A 192 35.75 -10.49 -48.37
CA THR A 192 36.32 -9.78 -47.22
C THR A 192 35.88 -10.51 -45.96
N THR A 193 36.85 -10.93 -45.14
CA THR A 193 36.55 -11.50 -43.82
C THR A 193 35.84 -10.48 -42.94
N LEU A 194 34.98 -10.94 -42.04
CA LEU A 194 34.27 -10.06 -41.11
C LEU A 194 35.26 -9.38 -40.13
N VAL A 195 34.85 -8.28 -39.53
CA VAL A 195 35.60 -7.66 -38.42
C VAL A 195 35.61 -8.62 -37.22
N PRO A 196 36.76 -8.93 -36.61
CA PRO A 196 36.80 -9.72 -35.37
C PRO A 196 36.07 -9.02 -34.23
N ASN A 197 35.27 -9.76 -33.47
CA ASN A 197 34.65 -9.26 -32.25
C ASN A 197 35.72 -8.92 -31.20
N SER A 198 35.57 -7.78 -30.54
CA SER A 198 36.37 -7.28 -29.44
C SER A 198 35.60 -7.45 -28.13
N ALA A 199 36.32 -7.73 -27.04
CA ALA A 199 35.67 -7.83 -25.74
C ALA A 199 35.22 -6.45 -25.23
N PRO A 200 34.17 -6.41 -24.38
CA PRO A 200 33.83 -5.21 -23.66
C PRO A 200 35.00 -4.70 -22.81
N THR A 201 35.09 -3.39 -22.61
CA THR A 201 36.22 -2.75 -21.93
C THR A 201 35.87 -2.19 -20.56
N ASN A 202 34.59 -1.97 -20.26
CA ASN A 202 34.15 -1.45 -18.98
C ASN A 202 32.68 -1.77 -18.70
N ILE A 203 32.35 -1.83 -17.41
CA ILE A 203 30.97 -1.81 -16.91
C ILE A 203 30.85 -0.59 -15.99
N THR A 204 29.78 0.18 -16.15
CA THR A 204 29.42 1.22 -15.18
C THR A 204 28.07 0.89 -14.56
N LEU A 205 27.85 1.40 -13.35
CA LEU A 205 26.60 1.25 -12.61
C LEU A 205 26.11 2.66 -12.28
N SER A 206 24.88 2.99 -12.66
CA SER A 206 24.34 4.36 -12.58
C SER A 206 24.23 4.89 -11.14
N ASN A 207 24.08 4.00 -10.16
CA ASN A 207 24.06 4.33 -8.74
C ASN A 207 24.52 3.09 -7.95
N SER A 208 25.36 3.30 -6.94
CA SER A 208 25.96 2.25 -6.12
C SER A 208 25.60 2.41 -4.64
N SER A 209 24.42 2.95 -4.37
CA SER A 209 23.89 3.07 -3.01
C SER A 209 22.41 2.71 -2.95
N VAL A 210 21.97 2.19 -1.82
CA VAL A 210 20.55 1.92 -1.54
C VAL A 210 20.28 2.21 -0.08
N ASN A 211 19.13 2.76 0.25
CA ASN A 211 18.75 2.93 1.65
C ASN A 211 18.49 1.56 2.28
N GLU A 212 18.69 1.45 3.59
CA GLU A 212 18.25 0.27 4.32
C GLU A 212 16.72 0.14 4.37
N ASN A 213 16.24 -1.00 4.86
CA ASN A 213 14.83 -1.31 5.07
C ASN A 213 13.94 -1.18 3.83
N GLN A 214 14.55 -1.08 2.64
CA GLN A 214 13.84 -1.13 1.38
C GLN A 214 13.35 -2.55 1.09
N PRO A 215 12.17 -2.70 0.45
CA PRO A 215 11.64 -4.02 0.11
C PRO A 215 12.60 -4.80 -0.80
N LEU A 216 12.40 -6.12 -0.86
CA LEU A 216 13.10 -6.99 -1.81
C LEU A 216 12.93 -6.48 -3.24
N SER A 217 13.93 -6.74 -4.09
CA SER A 217 13.93 -6.35 -5.50
C SER A 217 13.95 -4.82 -5.76
N THR A 218 14.36 -4.04 -4.75
CA THR A 218 14.62 -2.59 -4.91
C THR A 218 15.77 -2.35 -5.89
N VAL A 219 15.61 -1.41 -6.82
CA VAL A 219 16.65 -1.06 -7.79
C VAL A 219 17.78 -0.31 -7.09
N VAL A 220 19.01 -0.81 -7.23
CA VAL A 220 20.23 -0.10 -6.80
C VAL A 220 20.69 0.82 -7.92
N GLY A 221 20.84 0.29 -9.13
CA GLY A 221 21.27 1.03 -10.31
C GLY A 221 21.16 0.21 -11.58
N SER A 222 21.40 0.83 -12.72
CA SER A 222 21.40 0.19 -14.04
C SER A 222 22.82 0.09 -14.57
N PHE A 223 23.16 -1.06 -15.14
CA PHE A 223 24.42 -1.31 -15.82
C PHE A 223 24.41 -0.72 -17.23
N SER A 224 25.58 -0.21 -17.61
CA SER A 224 25.92 0.08 -19.00
C SER A 224 27.34 -0.41 -19.29
N THR A 225 27.57 -0.78 -20.55
CA THR A 225 28.83 -1.37 -21.01
C THR A 225 29.48 -0.45 -22.04
N THR A 226 30.80 -0.33 -21.97
CA THR A 226 31.61 0.32 -23.02
C THR A 226 32.30 -0.76 -23.84
N ASP A 227 32.12 -0.71 -25.16
CA ASP A 227 32.60 -1.72 -26.09
C ASP A 227 33.15 -1.06 -27.36
N PRO A 228 34.28 -1.55 -27.94
CA PRO A 228 34.78 -1.08 -29.22
C PRO A 228 33.84 -1.34 -30.40
N ASP A 229 32.99 -2.37 -30.32
CA ASP A 229 32.09 -2.79 -31.39
C ASP A 229 30.73 -2.10 -31.28
N ALA A 230 30.44 -1.22 -32.25
CA ALA A 230 29.21 -0.44 -32.29
C ALA A 230 27.98 -1.31 -32.62
N GLY A 231 26.87 -1.05 -31.93
CA GLY A 231 25.57 -1.69 -32.21
C GLY A 231 25.38 -3.08 -31.60
N GLN A 232 26.36 -3.58 -30.83
CA GLN A 232 26.21 -4.81 -30.07
C GLN A 232 25.27 -4.61 -28.87
N THR A 233 24.68 -5.72 -28.43
CA THR A 233 23.84 -5.80 -27.23
C THR A 233 24.58 -6.56 -26.13
N PHE A 234 24.26 -6.25 -24.87
CA PHE A 234 24.98 -6.77 -23.71
C PHE A 234 24.05 -7.50 -22.75
N SER A 235 24.53 -8.62 -22.22
CA SER A 235 23.91 -9.36 -21.13
C SER A 235 24.74 -9.23 -19.86
N TYR A 236 24.08 -9.26 -18.70
CA TYR A 236 24.72 -9.07 -17.39
C TYR A 236 24.45 -10.27 -16.48
N SER A 237 25.47 -10.72 -15.75
CA SER A 237 25.36 -11.80 -14.77
C SER A 237 26.27 -11.58 -13.57
N LEU A 238 25.89 -12.13 -12.41
CA LEU A 238 26.74 -12.19 -11.23
C LEU A 238 27.68 -13.40 -11.35
N VAL A 239 28.98 -13.19 -11.12
CA VAL A 239 30.01 -14.23 -11.28
C VAL A 239 30.91 -14.32 -10.05
N ALA A 240 31.49 -15.49 -9.81
CA ALA A 240 32.44 -15.70 -8.72
C ALA A 240 33.80 -15.01 -8.99
N GLY A 241 34.57 -14.74 -7.94
CA GLY A 241 35.91 -14.16 -7.99
C GLY A 241 36.12 -13.05 -6.95
N THR A 242 37.21 -12.30 -7.06
CA THR A 242 37.48 -11.17 -6.16
C THR A 242 36.36 -10.13 -6.22
N GLY A 243 35.80 -9.77 -5.06
CA GLY A 243 34.69 -8.83 -4.92
C GLY A 243 33.30 -9.42 -5.19
N SER A 244 33.15 -10.75 -5.09
CA SER A 244 31.87 -11.47 -5.25
C SER A 244 31.25 -11.94 -3.94
N ASP A 245 31.83 -11.55 -2.80
CA ASP A 245 31.50 -12.05 -1.46
C ASP A 245 30.01 -11.88 -1.12
N ASP A 246 29.38 -10.85 -1.67
CA ASP A 246 27.98 -10.51 -1.40
C ASP A 246 27.04 -10.74 -2.59
N ASN A 247 27.46 -11.45 -3.64
CA ASN A 247 26.62 -11.69 -4.81
C ASN A 247 25.22 -12.24 -4.45
N ALA A 248 25.11 -13.09 -3.42
CA ALA A 248 23.84 -13.68 -3.00
C ALA A 248 22.81 -12.65 -2.48
N ALA A 249 23.27 -11.49 -2.00
CA ALA A 249 22.41 -10.40 -1.52
C ALA A 249 21.79 -9.58 -2.65
N PHE A 250 22.15 -9.87 -3.91
CA PHE A 250 21.70 -9.14 -5.08
C PHE A 250 21.23 -10.08 -6.19
N GLN A 251 20.49 -9.50 -7.13
CA GLN A 251 20.06 -10.14 -8.37
C GLN A 251 20.14 -9.15 -9.52
N ILE A 252 20.20 -9.67 -10.75
CA ILE A 252 20.19 -8.86 -11.96
C ILE A 252 18.92 -9.16 -12.73
N VAL A 253 18.16 -8.11 -13.04
CA VAL A 253 16.94 -8.20 -13.87
C VAL A 253 17.11 -7.26 -15.07
N GLY A 254 17.25 -7.83 -16.26
CA GLY A 254 17.64 -7.08 -17.45
C GLY A 254 19.04 -6.48 -17.26
N ASN A 255 19.15 -5.15 -17.29
CA ASN A 255 20.38 -4.43 -16.98
C ASN A 255 20.40 -3.83 -15.58
N GLN A 256 19.48 -4.17 -14.68
CA GLN A 256 19.38 -3.53 -13.36
C GLN A 256 19.93 -4.42 -12.26
N LEU A 257 20.80 -3.87 -11.42
CA LEU A 257 21.14 -4.46 -10.13
C LEU A 257 20.02 -4.19 -9.14
N ARG A 258 19.50 -5.24 -8.52
CA ARG A 258 18.41 -5.18 -7.54
C ARG A 258 18.78 -5.92 -6.28
N THR A 259 18.20 -5.49 -5.16
CA THR A 259 18.35 -6.17 -3.87
C THR A 259 17.67 -7.55 -3.91
N ASN A 260 18.26 -8.52 -3.23
CA ASN A 260 17.68 -9.87 -3.04
C ASN A 260 17.46 -10.20 -1.55
N VAL A 261 17.79 -9.24 -0.68
CA VAL A 261 17.52 -9.25 0.76
C VAL A 261 17.05 -7.85 1.18
N VAL A 262 16.44 -7.76 2.36
CA VAL A 262 16.20 -6.47 3.02
C VAL A 262 17.47 -6.12 3.79
N PHE A 263 18.09 -4.99 3.45
CA PHE A 263 19.32 -4.55 4.10
C PHE A 263 19.03 -3.87 5.43
N ASN A 264 19.91 -4.11 6.40
CA ASN A 264 19.97 -3.41 7.68
C ASN A 264 21.39 -2.86 7.84
N PHE A 265 21.51 -1.55 8.03
CA PHE A 265 22.78 -0.84 8.05
C PHE A 265 23.66 -1.27 9.24
N GLU A 266 23.05 -1.47 10.41
CA GLU A 266 23.75 -1.83 11.65
C GLU A 266 24.41 -3.21 11.56
N THR A 267 23.86 -4.10 10.73
CA THR A 267 24.41 -5.44 10.48
C THR A 267 25.60 -5.37 9.54
N LYS A 268 25.44 -4.67 8.40
CA LYS A 268 26.49 -4.49 7.40
C LYS A 268 26.10 -3.36 6.45
N ASN A 269 26.99 -2.40 6.26
CA ASN A 269 26.73 -1.16 5.51
C ASN A 269 27.42 -1.06 4.13
N SER A 270 28.20 -2.07 3.75
CA SER A 270 28.95 -2.08 2.50
C SER A 270 29.04 -3.49 1.96
N TYR A 271 28.67 -3.68 0.69
CA TYR A 271 28.60 -4.97 0.04
C TYR A 271 29.40 -4.96 -1.26
N THR A 272 30.00 -6.09 -1.63
CA THR A 272 30.74 -6.22 -2.89
C THR A 272 30.09 -7.24 -3.84
N VAL A 273 29.82 -6.81 -5.07
CA VAL A 273 29.29 -7.67 -6.13
C VAL A 273 30.20 -7.69 -7.33
N ARG A 274 30.34 -8.87 -7.96
CA ARG A 274 31.14 -9.04 -9.18
C ARG A 274 30.23 -9.35 -10.35
N VAL A 275 30.28 -8.49 -11.35
CA VAL A 275 29.36 -8.51 -12.50
C VAL A 275 30.16 -8.80 -13.75
N GLN A 276 29.66 -9.70 -14.59
CA GLN A 276 30.12 -9.93 -15.94
C GLN A 276 29.16 -9.28 -16.93
N THR A 277 29.70 -8.55 -17.91
CA THR A 277 29.00 -8.18 -19.14
C THR A 277 29.49 -9.08 -20.28
N THR A 278 28.59 -9.47 -21.18
CA THR A 278 28.91 -10.33 -22.32
C THR A 278 28.22 -9.77 -23.56
N ASP A 279 29.02 -9.49 -24.60
CA ASP A 279 28.52 -9.04 -25.90
C ASP A 279 27.82 -10.19 -26.65
N ASN A 280 27.11 -9.86 -27.73
CA ASN A 280 26.47 -10.83 -28.63
C ASN A 280 27.31 -11.11 -29.89
N GLY A 281 28.61 -10.81 -29.87
CA GLY A 281 29.53 -11.10 -30.96
C GLY A 281 29.78 -12.59 -31.14
N THR A 282 30.52 -12.95 -32.20
CA THR A 282 30.89 -14.35 -32.47
C THR A 282 32.41 -14.48 -32.64
N PRO A 283 33.10 -15.16 -31.71
CA PRO A 283 32.58 -15.68 -30.44
C PRO A 283 32.17 -14.54 -29.49
N ALA A 284 31.23 -14.82 -28.59
CA ALA A 284 30.83 -13.87 -27.56
C ALA A 284 32.00 -13.68 -26.58
N LEU A 285 32.32 -12.43 -26.27
CA LEU A 285 33.40 -12.08 -25.35
C LEU A 285 32.83 -11.35 -24.14
N SER A 286 33.61 -11.32 -23.05
CA SER A 286 33.12 -10.85 -21.75
C SER A 286 34.15 -10.04 -20.98
N PHE A 287 33.64 -9.13 -20.15
CA PHE A 287 34.42 -8.35 -19.20
C PHE A 287 33.78 -8.43 -17.82
N GLN A 288 34.59 -8.40 -16.77
CA GLN A 288 34.13 -8.49 -15.39
C GLN A 288 34.60 -7.32 -14.55
N LYS A 289 33.75 -6.84 -13.64
CA LYS A 289 34.09 -5.76 -12.71
C LYS A 289 33.40 -5.97 -11.36
N ALA A 290 34.12 -5.67 -10.29
CA ALA A 290 33.54 -5.60 -8.96
C ALA A 290 32.98 -4.20 -8.69
N PHE A 291 31.86 -4.14 -7.99
CA PHE A 291 31.22 -2.90 -7.52
C PHE A 291 31.03 -2.98 -6.01
N THR A 292 31.27 -1.87 -5.33
CA THR A 292 30.91 -1.69 -3.92
C THR A 292 29.57 -0.99 -3.86
N ILE A 293 28.61 -1.61 -3.18
CA ILE A 293 27.28 -1.04 -2.92
C ILE A 293 27.21 -0.59 -1.47
N THR A 294 26.97 0.70 -1.27
CA THR A 294 26.80 1.28 0.06
C THR A 294 25.34 1.19 0.49
N VAL A 295 25.08 0.72 1.70
CA VAL A 295 23.78 0.87 2.33
C VAL A 295 23.76 2.19 3.07
N ASN A 296 22.80 3.04 2.77
CA ASN A 296 22.60 4.30 3.49
C ASN A 296 21.77 4.03 4.74
N ASN A 297 22.26 4.51 5.87
CA ASN A 297 21.51 4.49 7.11
C ASN A 297 20.28 5.41 7.00
N LEU A 298 19.10 4.88 7.33
CA LEU A 298 17.89 5.65 7.56
C LEU A 298 17.57 5.59 9.05
N ASN A 299 18.05 6.59 9.81
CA ASN A 299 17.92 6.56 11.26
C ASN A 299 16.48 6.29 11.72
N GLU A 300 16.29 5.19 12.43
CA GLU A 300 15.00 4.87 13.03
C GLU A 300 14.92 5.35 14.48
N LEU A 301 13.78 5.95 14.81
CA LEU A 301 13.41 6.30 16.18
C LEU A 301 11.99 5.80 16.43
N THR A 302 11.82 5.07 17.52
CA THR A 302 10.52 4.59 18.01
C THR A 302 10.25 5.16 19.39
N ALA A 303 8.99 5.47 19.67
CA ALA A 303 8.52 5.95 20.96
C ALA A 303 7.29 5.14 21.38
N THR A 304 7.33 4.52 22.55
CA THR A 304 6.27 3.63 23.03
C THR A 304 5.90 3.97 24.48
N VAL A 305 4.61 3.86 24.81
CA VAL A 305 4.12 4.04 26.18
C VAL A 305 4.24 2.70 26.89
N THR A 306 5.07 2.61 27.92
CA THR A 306 5.33 1.35 28.63
C THR A 306 4.61 1.25 29.97
N ALA A 307 4.24 2.39 30.57
CA ALA A 307 3.41 2.43 31.76
C ALA A 307 2.53 3.68 31.75
N GLN A 308 1.33 3.58 32.32
CA GLN A 308 0.42 4.71 32.49
C GLN A 308 -0.46 4.52 33.73
N ALA A 309 -0.80 5.62 34.39
CA ALA A 309 -1.73 5.64 35.52
C ALA A 309 -2.75 6.77 35.35
N SER A 310 -4.02 6.46 35.61
CA SER A 310 -5.12 7.44 35.60
C SER A 310 -5.09 8.33 36.84
N VAL A 311 -5.79 9.46 36.83
CA VAL A 311 -5.88 10.30 38.03
C VAL A 311 -6.72 9.61 39.12
N SER A 312 -6.38 9.87 40.37
CA SER A 312 -6.98 9.20 41.53
C SER A 312 -8.34 9.80 41.90
N CYS A 313 -8.51 11.10 41.71
CA CYS A 313 -9.73 11.85 41.99
C CYS A 313 -10.17 12.66 40.77
N ASN A 314 -11.47 12.88 40.64
CA ASN A 314 -12.01 13.77 39.60
C ASN A 314 -11.39 15.17 39.73
N GLY A 315 -10.81 15.70 38.64
CA GLY A 315 -10.16 17.01 38.61
C GLY A 315 -8.77 17.06 39.23
N ALA A 316 -8.24 15.96 39.77
CA ALA A 316 -6.89 15.92 40.30
C ALA A 316 -5.83 15.84 39.18
N ALA A 317 -4.59 16.18 39.54
CA ALA A 317 -3.41 16.09 38.68
C ALA A 317 -2.45 15.02 39.22
N THR A 318 -2.90 13.75 39.28
CA THR A 318 -2.08 12.63 39.79
C THR A 318 -1.73 11.57 38.74
N GLY A 319 -2.18 11.76 37.50
CA GLY A 319 -1.91 10.82 36.41
C GLY A 319 -0.43 10.83 36.01
N SER A 320 0.01 9.75 35.37
CA SER A 320 1.39 9.59 34.92
C SER A 320 1.50 8.71 33.69
N ALA A 321 2.62 8.84 32.98
CA ALA A 321 3.01 7.95 31.89
C ALA A 321 4.54 7.78 31.86
N THR A 322 5.00 6.64 31.37
CA THR A 322 6.41 6.37 31.08
C THR A 322 6.56 6.00 29.61
N ILE A 323 7.49 6.68 28.94
CA ILE A 323 7.79 6.53 27.52
C ILE A 323 9.14 5.86 27.38
N THR A 324 9.20 4.78 26.59
CA THR A 324 10.46 4.17 26.17
C THR A 324 10.74 4.56 24.73
N ALA A 325 11.89 5.18 24.52
CA ALA A 325 12.42 5.50 23.22
C ALA A 325 13.51 4.48 22.84
N ALA A 326 13.45 3.96 21.62
CA ALA A 326 14.46 3.07 21.07
C ALA A 326 14.79 3.49 19.64
N GLY A 327 16.07 3.47 19.29
CA GLY A 327 16.55 3.95 18.02
C GLY A 327 18.00 4.40 18.11
N GLU A 328 18.51 4.87 16.98
CA GLU A 328 19.87 5.38 16.90
C GLU A 328 19.98 6.80 17.51
N ASN A 329 21.23 7.23 17.73
CA ASN A 329 21.58 8.60 18.12
C ASN A 329 21.07 9.07 19.51
N PRO A 330 21.32 8.32 20.61
CA PRO A 330 21.12 8.83 21.97
C PRO A 330 22.05 10.03 22.25
N PRO A 331 21.67 10.99 23.12
CA PRO A 331 20.54 10.94 24.06
C PRO A 331 19.21 11.41 23.47
N PHE A 332 18.10 10.93 24.05
CA PHE A 332 16.73 11.30 23.68
C PHE A 332 16.17 12.41 24.57
N SER A 333 15.45 13.36 23.98
CA SER A 333 14.68 14.39 24.67
C SER A 333 13.17 14.23 24.42
N TYR A 334 12.34 14.66 25.36
CA TYR A 334 10.89 14.46 25.33
C TYR A 334 10.16 15.80 25.38
N THR A 335 9.17 15.98 24.51
CA THR A 335 8.26 17.13 24.54
C THR A 335 6.83 16.63 24.62
N TYR A 336 6.15 16.91 25.74
CA TYR A 336 4.77 16.49 25.97
C TYR A 336 3.80 17.62 25.67
N ARG A 337 2.69 17.30 25.01
CA ARG A 337 1.58 18.22 24.73
C ARG A 337 0.28 17.60 25.22
N ASN A 338 -0.48 18.34 26.02
CA ASN A 338 -1.88 18.03 26.24
C ASN A 338 -2.65 18.49 25.00
N THR A 339 -3.19 17.53 24.25
CA THR A 339 -3.90 17.77 23.00
C THR A 339 -5.33 18.25 23.22
N THR A 340 -5.90 18.03 24.41
CA THR A 340 -7.22 18.53 24.80
C THR A 340 -7.19 20.03 25.08
N THR A 341 -6.18 20.51 25.83
CA THR A 341 -6.02 21.94 26.16
C THR A 341 -5.09 22.68 25.21
N ASN A 342 -4.44 21.95 24.30
CA ASN A 342 -3.45 22.47 23.37
C ASN A 342 -2.22 23.12 24.04
N THR A 343 -1.81 22.63 25.21
CA THR A 343 -0.70 23.18 26.01
C THR A 343 0.50 22.24 26.05
N THR A 344 1.71 22.79 25.92
CA THR A 344 2.97 22.04 26.12
C THR A 344 3.32 21.98 27.60
N LEU A 345 3.76 20.81 28.08
CA LEU A 345 4.21 20.62 29.46
C LEU A 345 5.69 20.96 29.57
N ALA A 346 6.12 21.45 30.73
CA ALA A 346 7.52 21.78 31.01
C ALA A 346 8.41 20.54 31.29
N GLN A 347 7.81 19.36 31.46
CA GLN A 347 8.54 18.11 31.73
C GLN A 347 9.21 17.58 30.46
N THR A 348 10.44 17.09 30.58
CA THR A 348 11.27 16.66 29.43
C THR A 348 11.92 15.28 29.60
N THR A 349 11.52 14.53 30.62
CA THR A 349 12.04 13.19 30.95
C THR A 349 11.17 12.07 30.37
N SER A 350 11.70 10.85 30.34
CA SER A 350 10.95 9.64 29.89
C SER A 350 9.74 9.31 30.77
N ALA A 351 9.79 9.66 32.06
CA ALA A 351 8.63 9.61 32.96
C ALA A 351 8.02 11.01 33.09
N VAL A 352 6.69 11.08 32.98
CA VAL A 352 5.89 12.30 33.17
C VAL A 352 4.82 12.02 34.24
N THR A 353 4.69 12.91 35.21
CA THR A 353 3.75 12.78 36.33
C THR A 353 2.95 14.06 36.50
N GLY A 354 1.97 14.07 37.41
CA GLY A 354 1.19 15.28 37.67
C GLY A 354 0.21 15.62 36.55
N LEU A 355 -0.22 14.62 35.77
CA LEU A 355 -1.12 14.82 34.64
C LEU A 355 -2.57 14.89 35.11
N THR A 356 -3.36 15.78 34.52
CA THR A 356 -4.82 15.81 34.65
C THR A 356 -5.46 14.86 33.64
N ALA A 357 -6.78 14.63 33.75
CA ALA A 357 -7.50 13.87 32.74
C ALA A 357 -7.45 14.57 31.37
N GLY A 358 -7.19 13.80 30.31
CA GLY A 358 -7.08 14.34 28.96
C GLY A 358 -6.28 13.45 28.00
N ALA A 359 -6.18 13.87 26.75
CA ALA A 359 -5.38 13.21 25.73
C ALA A 359 -4.02 13.90 25.56
N TYR A 360 -2.95 13.12 25.49
CA TYR A 360 -1.58 13.60 25.43
C TYR A 360 -0.85 13.02 24.23
N SER A 361 0.03 13.84 23.63
CA SER A 361 1.02 13.40 22.65
C SER A 361 2.41 13.71 23.16
N VAL A 362 3.35 12.79 22.96
CA VAL A 362 4.77 13.01 23.24
C VAL A 362 5.54 12.93 21.93
N THR A 363 6.35 13.95 21.68
CA THR A 363 7.38 13.94 20.64
C THR A 363 8.72 13.64 21.30
N VAL A 364 9.34 12.55 20.90
CA VAL A 364 10.70 12.18 21.30
C VAL A 364 11.65 12.62 20.20
N THR A 365 12.75 13.28 20.56
CA THR A 365 13.77 13.75 19.63
C THR A 365 15.12 13.12 19.96
N ALA A 366 15.76 12.50 18.97
CA ALA A 366 17.15 12.07 19.05
C ALA A 366 18.07 13.29 18.93
N THR A 367 18.61 13.75 20.05
CA THR A 367 19.21 15.11 20.17
C THR A 367 20.39 15.32 19.23
N ASN A 368 21.17 14.27 18.96
CA ASN A 368 22.36 14.37 18.11
C ASN A 368 22.05 14.44 16.61
N SER A 369 20.82 14.12 16.20
CA SER A 369 20.45 14.03 14.78
C SER A 369 19.20 14.82 14.41
N GLY A 370 18.37 15.20 15.38
CA GLY A 370 17.12 15.93 15.17
C GLY A 370 15.96 15.06 14.68
N PHE A 371 16.13 13.75 14.50
CA PHE A 371 15.04 12.83 14.18
C PHE A 371 14.00 12.78 15.29
N THR A 372 12.73 12.68 14.92
CA THR A 372 11.62 12.67 15.87
C THR A 372 10.69 11.49 15.66
N ALA A 373 10.15 10.98 16.77
CA ALA A 373 9.07 10.02 16.81
C ALA A 373 7.95 10.55 17.69
N THR A 374 6.70 10.25 17.38
CA THR A 374 5.55 10.71 18.17
C THR A 374 4.66 9.54 18.54
N THR A 375 4.20 9.53 19.79
CA THR A 375 3.17 8.61 20.28
C THR A 375 2.14 9.36 21.12
N SER A 376 1.00 8.73 21.37
CA SER A 376 -0.10 9.33 22.10
C SER A 376 -0.67 8.39 23.16
N PHE A 377 -1.22 8.97 24.21
CA PHE A 377 -1.87 8.26 25.31
C PHE A 377 -2.99 9.11 25.90
N SER A 378 -3.81 8.51 26.75
CA SER A 378 -4.89 9.22 27.44
C SER A 378 -4.88 8.91 28.93
N ILE A 379 -5.17 9.93 29.73
CA ILE A 379 -5.32 9.84 31.17
C ILE A 379 -6.81 9.95 31.48
N SER A 380 -7.37 8.89 32.08
CA SER A 380 -8.77 8.87 32.50
C SER A 380 -8.93 9.39 33.93
N GLN A 381 -10.17 9.69 34.34
CA GLN A 381 -10.51 10.05 35.71
C GLN A 381 -11.83 9.41 36.16
N PRO A 382 -12.02 9.15 37.46
CA PRO A 382 -13.32 8.78 38.00
C PRO A 382 -14.37 9.87 37.76
N SER A 383 -15.64 9.48 37.73
CA SER A 383 -16.77 10.41 37.81
C SER A 383 -16.70 11.24 39.10
N ALA A 384 -17.15 12.49 39.06
CA ALA A 384 -17.19 13.34 40.24
C ALA A 384 -18.08 12.73 41.34
N LEU A 385 -17.66 12.84 42.60
CA LEU A 385 -18.50 12.50 43.76
C LEU A 385 -19.68 13.47 43.84
N SER A 386 -20.89 12.94 43.80
CA SER A 386 -22.13 13.70 43.93
C SER A 386 -22.96 13.16 45.09
N LEU A 387 -23.38 14.06 45.97
CA LEU A 387 -24.10 13.76 47.20
C LEU A 387 -25.52 14.33 47.11
N THR A 388 -26.52 13.50 47.37
CA THR A 388 -27.90 13.95 47.57
C THR A 388 -28.29 13.65 49.02
N THR A 389 -28.55 14.69 49.80
CA THR A 389 -28.91 14.59 51.21
C THR A 389 -30.42 14.73 51.39
N SER A 390 -30.98 14.04 52.38
CA SER A 390 -32.38 14.19 52.78
C SER A 390 -32.54 14.12 54.29
N ALA A 391 -33.59 14.74 54.83
CA ALA A 391 -33.87 14.74 56.25
C ALA A 391 -35.36 14.52 56.54
N THR A 392 -35.63 13.89 57.68
CA THR A 392 -36.96 13.81 58.30
C THR A 392 -36.95 14.70 59.53
N ASN A 393 -37.94 15.58 59.62
CA ASN A 393 -38.09 16.55 60.71
C ASN A 393 -38.42 15.87 62.05
N VAL A 394 -38.13 16.57 63.16
CA VAL A 394 -38.56 16.12 64.49
C VAL A 394 -40.07 16.27 64.64
N SER A 395 -40.70 15.29 65.27
CA SER A 395 -42.16 15.17 65.41
C SER A 395 -42.78 16.19 66.37
N GLN A 396 -42.03 16.66 67.36
CA GLN A 396 -42.45 17.63 68.40
C GLN A 396 -41.27 18.51 68.81
N LEU A 397 -41.54 19.74 69.25
CA LEU A 397 -40.50 20.65 69.74
C LEU A 397 -39.76 20.05 70.95
N GLY A 398 -38.43 20.06 70.91
CA GLY A 398 -37.58 19.53 71.99
C GLY A 398 -37.34 18.01 71.95
N THR A 399 -37.90 17.29 70.96
CA THR A 399 -37.61 15.86 70.76
C THR A 399 -36.46 15.64 69.77
N SER A 400 -35.81 14.49 69.86
CA SER A 400 -34.70 14.06 68.98
C SER A 400 -35.13 12.91 68.06
N THR A 401 -36.23 13.07 67.33
CA THR A 401 -36.81 12.00 66.46
C THR A 401 -36.44 12.15 64.98
N GLY A 402 -35.66 13.16 64.62
CA GLY A 402 -35.28 13.43 63.25
C GLY A 402 -34.28 12.41 62.71
N THR A 403 -34.18 12.33 61.38
CA THR A 403 -33.20 11.50 60.67
C THR A 403 -32.56 12.30 59.54
N ALA A 404 -31.32 12.00 59.19
CA ALA A 404 -30.70 12.50 57.98
C ALA A 404 -30.03 11.35 57.22
N SER A 405 -30.10 11.38 55.90
CA SER A 405 -29.47 10.37 55.04
C SER A 405 -28.76 11.02 53.87
N VAL A 406 -27.81 10.29 53.28
CA VAL A 406 -27.10 10.69 52.07
C VAL A 406 -27.06 9.53 51.09
N THR A 407 -27.37 9.81 49.83
CA THR A 407 -27.10 8.90 48.72
C THR A 407 -25.93 9.44 47.91
N VAL A 408 -24.94 8.57 47.67
CA VAL A 408 -23.69 8.91 46.97
C VAL A 408 -23.74 8.35 45.56
N SER A 409 -23.30 9.13 44.57
CA SER A 409 -23.02 8.65 43.22
C SER A 409 -21.67 9.15 42.74
N GLY A 410 -21.01 8.40 41.84
CA GLY A 410 -19.67 8.72 41.35
C GLY A 410 -18.53 8.40 42.32
N GLY A 411 -17.34 8.96 42.10
CA GLY A 411 -16.11 8.59 42.82
C GLY A 411 -15.67 7.14 42.60
N THR A 412 -14.78 6.66 43.48
CA THR A 412 -14.30 5.27 43.52
C THR A 412 -15.03 4.49 44.63
N PRO A 413 -15.75 3.40 44.33
CA PRO A 413 -16.56 2.68 45.31
C PRO A 413 -15.82 2.26 46.58
N ALA A 414 -16.56 2.16 47.69
CA ALA A 414 -16.14 2.10 49.10
C ALA A 414 -15.99 3.50 49.73
N TYR A 415 -17.07 3.94 50.38
CA TYR A 415 -17.19 5.27 50.95
C TYR A 415 -17.14 5.24 52.47
N ALA A 416 -16.41 6.19 53.06
CA ALA A 416 -16.44 6.52 54.48
C ALA A 416 -17.29 7.77 54.70
N TYR A 417 -18.06 7.79 55.78
CA TYR A 417 -18.98 8.87 56.12
C TYR A 417 -18.56 9.49 57.46
N ASN A 418 -18.56 10.81 57.53
CA ASN A 418 -18.30 11.57 58.75
C ASN A 418 -19.36 12.67 58.90
N TRP A 419 -20.25 12.51 59.88
CA TRP A 419 -21.34 13.42 60.14
C TRP A 419 -21.04 14.41 61.27
N LEU A 420 -21.34 15.68 61.03
CA LEU A 420 -21.20 16.79 61.95
C LEU A 420 -22.56 17.48 62.16
N PRO A 421 -22.81 18.11 63.33
CA PRO A 421 -21.92 18.18 64.50
C PRO A 421 -22.05 16.97 65.45
N GLY A 422 -20.97 16.66 66.17
CA GLY A 422 -21.02 15.86 67.41
C GLY A 422 -21.26 14.36 67.27
N ASN A 423 -20.78 13.72 66.20
CA ASN A 423 -20.80 12.27 65.99
C ASN A 423 -22.17 11.63 66.32
N PRO A 424 -23.23 11.98 65.57
CA PRO A 424 -24.59 11.53 65.84
C PRO A 424 -24.72 9.99 65.72
N THR A 425 -25.80 9.44 66.28
CA THR A 425 -26.06 7.99 66.21
C THR A 425 -26.19 7.51 64.77
N GLY A 426 -25.30 6.61 64.35
CA GLY A 426 -25.19 6.14 62.96
C GLY A 426 -24.05 6.77 62.16
N ASP A 427 -23.23 7.65 62.77
CA ASP A 427 -22.02 8.18 62.18
C ASP A 427 -21.08 7.04 61.70
N GLY A 428 -20.40 7.26 60.58
CA GLY A 428 -19.73 6.19 59.82
C GLY A 428 -20.61 5.47 58.79
N THR A 429 -21.92 5.75 58.73
CA THR A 429 -22.85 5.16 57.75
C THR A 429 -23.58 6.22 56.91
N SER A 430 -24.31 5.77 55.88
CA SER A 430 -25.10 6.64 54.98
C SER A 430 -26.34 7.26 55.64
N THR A 431 -26.67 6.91 56.88
CA THR A 431 -27.88 7.40 57.57
C THR A 431 -27.63 7.58 59.06
N ILE A 432 -28.02 8.73 59.60
CA ILE A 432 -27.96 9.08 61.01
C ILE A 432 -29.37 9.33 61.55
N THR A 433 -29.58 8.97 62.81
CA THR A 433 -30.90 8.97 63.45
C THR A 433 -30.83 9.62 64.84
N SER A 434 -31.99 9.76 65.48
CA SER A 434 -32.11 10.35 66.82
C SER A 434 -31.65 11.81 66.87
N LEU A 435 -31.97 12.58 65.83
CA LEU A 435 -31.48 13.94 65.62
C LEU A 435 -32.45 14.98 66.19
N SER A 436 -31.91 16.02 66.82
CA SER A 436 -32.63 17.23 67.18
C SER A 436 -32.74 18.16 65.96
N ALA A 437 -33.59 19.19 66.05
CA ALA A 437 -33.60 20.22 65.01
C ALA A 437 -32.24 20.93 64.91
N GLY A 438 -31.71 21.03 63.68
CA GLY A 438 -30.37 21.52 63.40
C GLY A 438 -29.92 21.19 61.99
N THR A 439 -28.79 21.77 61.59
CA THR A 439 -28.14 21.45 60.31
C THR A 439 -27.09 20.39 60.52
N TYR A 440 -27.17 19.32 59.74
CA TYR A 440 -26.24 18.21 59.74
C TYR A 440 -25.45 18.20 58.43
N THR A 441 -24.13 18.10 58.54
CA THR A 441 -23.19 18.10 57.42
C THR A 441 -22.50 16.75 57.36
N VAL A 442 -22.44 16.13 56.18
CA VAL A 442 -21.69 14.90 55.95
C VAL A 442 -20.49 15.18 55.05
N VAL A 443 -19.33 14.71 55.46
CA VAL A 443 -18.16 14.55 54.59
C VAL A 443 -18.10 13.09 54.17
N VAL A 444 -18.18 12.85 52.86
CA VAL A 444 -18.06 11.51 52.28
C VAL A 444 -16.71 11.41 51.60
N THR A 445 -15.92 10.41 51.96
CA THR A 445 -14.62 10.12 51.37
C THR A 445 -14.65 8.79 50.64
N ASP A 446 -14.14 8.72 49.42
CA ASP A 446 -14.10 7.50 48.60
C ASP A 446 -12.84 6.66 48.85
N ALA A 447 -12.71 5.52 48.17
CA ALA A 447 -11.59 4.59 48.36
C ALA A 447 -10.21 5.17 47.99
N ASN A 448 -10.18 6.19 47.11
CA ASN A 448 -8.96 6.88 46.70
C ASN A 448 -8.67 8.11 47.58
N GLY A 449 -9.48 8.36 48.62
CA GLY A 449 -9.32 9.49 49.54
C GLY A 449 -9.97 10.79 49.03
N CYS A 450 -10.76 10.74 47.97
CA CYS A 450 -11.45 11.91 47.42
C CYS A 450 -12.67 12.24 48.28
N SER A 451 -12.84 13.51 48.67
CA SER A 451 -13.93 13.92 49.59
C SER A 451 -14.92 14.89 48.96
N ALA A 452 -16.20 14.75 49.30
CA ALA A 452 -17.26 15.70 49.00
C ALA A 452 -18.07 16.00 50.27
N THR A 453 -18.62 17.20 50.37
CA THR A 453 -19.40 17.66 51.54
C THR A 453 -20.84 17.96 51.13
N GLY A 454 -21.80 17.40 51.86
CA GLY A 454 -23.23 17.68 51.72
C GLY A 454 -23.82 18.13 53.05
N SER A 455 -24.93 18.88 53.01
CA SER A 455 -25.65 19.27 54.23
C SER A 455 -27.15 19.12 54.07
N THR A 456 -27.85 18.96 55.19
CA THR A 456 -29.32 18.97 55.25
C THR A 456 -29.77 19.52 56.60
N THR A 457 -30.97 20.05 56.67
CA THR A 457 -31.53 20.63 57.89
C THR A 457 -32.69 19.80 58.38
N VAL A 458 -32.57 19.29 59.60
CA VAL A 458 -33.69 18.73 60.36
C VAL A 458 -34.39 19.91 61.01
N SER A 459 -35.66 20.14 60.68
CA SER A 459 -36.48 21.16 61.32
C SER A 459 -37.46 20.56 62.32
N THR A 460 -38.06 21.39 63.16
CA THR A 460 -39.22 20.99 63.96
C THR A 460 -40.47 21.07 63.10
N ASN A 461 -41.27 20.00 63.08
CA ASN A 461 -42.64 20.13 62.59
C ASN A 461 -43.34 21.21 63.45
N PRO A 462 -44.09 22.17 62.87
CA PRO A 462 -44.79 23.17 63.68
C PRO A 462 -45.72 22.44 64.65
N ASP A 463 -45.47 22.62 65.95
CA ASP A 463 -46.33 22.13 67.01
C ASP A 463 -47.72 22.75 66.80
N ILE A 464 -48.69 21.92 66.43
CA ILE A 464 -50.12 22.26 66.49
C ILE A 464 -50.54 22.28 67.96
N THR A 465 -50.07 23.30 68.69
CA THR A 465 -50.66 23.69 69.96
C THR A 465 -51.87 24.57 69.65
N PRO A 466 -53.12 24.16 69.96
CA PRO A 466 -54.25 25.07 69.85
C PRO A 466 -54.07 26.17 70.91
N LEU A 467 -53.65 27.36 70.48
CA LEU A 467 -53.61 28.55 71.31
C LEU A 467 -55.05 28.98 71.61
N LEU A 468 -55.55 28.65 72.80
CA LEU A 468 -56.81 29.16 73.33
C LEU A 468 -56.63 30.65 73.71
N TYR A 469 -56.81 31.55 72.74
CA TYR A 469 -57.04 32.96 73.03
C TYR A 469 -58.53 33.18 73.30
N ALA A 470 -58.93 33.13 74.57
CA ALA A 470 -60.23 33.66 74.98
C ALA A 470 -60.23 35.19 74.79
N ARG A 471 -61.04 35.71 73.86
CA ARG A 471 -61.38 37.13 73.76
C ARG A 471 -62.81 37.36 74.25
N PRO A 472 -63.12 38.52 74.84
CA PRO A 472 -64.29 38.69 75.69
C PRO A 472 -65.60 38.67 74.88
N SER A 473 -66.61 38.03 75.47
CA SER A 473 -67.98 37.90 74.98
C SER A 473 -68.58 39.28 74.66
N LEU A 474 -69.10 39.46 73.44
CA LEU A 474 -69.95 40.61 73.10
C LEU A 474 -71.41 40.27 73.44
N ILE A 475 -71.97 40.95 74.42
CA ILE A 475 -73.36 40.80 74.88
C ILE A 475 -74.24 41.79 74.09
N TYR A 476 -75.31 41.32 73.45
CA TYR A 476 -76.38 42.16 72.91
C TYR A 476 -77.68 41.93 73.69
N GLY A 477 -78.20 42.99 74.33
CA GLY A 477 -79.63 43.15 74.66
C GLY A 477 -80.15 42.42 75.92
N THR A 478 -80.97 43.12 76.70
CA THR A 478 -81.57 42.66 77.97
C THR A 478 -82.88 41.90 77.75
N SER A 479 -82.80 40.57 77.67
CA SER A 479 -83.88 39.56 77.76
C SER A 479 -83.19 38.20 77.99
N PRO A 480 -83.75 37.20 78.72
CA PRO A 480 -82.95 36.19 79.44
C PRO A 480 -82.35 35.07 78.58
N PHE A 481 -82.16 35.29 77.28
CA PHE A 481 -81.65 34.31 76.34
C PHE A 481 -80.28 34.72 75.80
N THR A 482 -79.24 34.02 76.23
CA THR A 482 -77.85 34.31 75.85
C THR A 482 -77.46 33.45 74.65
N VAL A 483 -77.27 34.06 73.48
CA VAL A 483 -76.65 33.39 72.34
C VAL A 483 -75.15 33.73 72.35
N VAL A 484 -74.32 32.74 72.68
CA VAL A 484 -72.85 32.85 72.58
C VAL A 484 -72.42 32.37 71.20
N VAL A 485 -71.76 33.26 70.44
CA VAL A 485 -71.15 32.92 69.15
C VAL A 485 -69.64 32.99 69.32
N ASP A 486 -68.98 31.83 69.40
CA ASP A 486 -67.53 31.74 69.36
C ASP A 486 -67.07 31.51 67.92
N VAL A 487 -66.29 32.44 67.38
CA VAL A 487 -65.62 32.28 66.08
C VAL A 487 -64.22 31.72 66.35
N VAL A 488 -63.99 30.46 66.00
CA VAL A 488 -62.64 29.86 66.01
C VAL A 488 -61.99 30.17 64.66
N GLU A 489 -60.90 30.94 64.65
CA GLU A 489 -60.14 31.17 63.43
C GLU A 489 -59.46 29.87 62.97
N ALA A 490 -59.65 29.52 61.69
CA ALA A 490 -59.04 28.37 61.05
C ALA A 490 -57.61 28.71 60.63
N ASN A 491 -56.63 27.91 61.05
CA ASN A 491 -55.28 27.97 60.49
C ASN A 491 -55.22 27.06 59.25
N MET A 492 -54.94 27.65 58.08
CA MET A 492 -55.01 26.95 56.80
C MET A 492 -53.83 26.00 56.64
N VAL A 493 -54.10 24.69 56.62
CA VAL A 493 -53.15 23.69 56.12
C VAL A 493 -53.86 22.82 55.10
N SER A 494 -53.51 23.02 53.82
CA SER A 494 -53.95 22.28 52.62
C SER A 494 -55.33 22.65 52.02
N THR A 495 -55.47 22.34 50.73
CA THR A 495 -56.44 22.84 49.73
C THR A 495 -57.91 22.45 49.93
N THR A 496 -58.33 22.15 51.16
CA THR A 496 -59.71 21.89 51.56
C THR A 496 -59.91 22.38 52.99
N GLY A 497 -60.59 23.51 53.18
CA GLY A 497 -60.84 24.10 54.49
C GLY A 497 -62.23 23.74 55.03
N VAL A 498 -62.30 23.22 56.25
CA VAL A 498 -63.56 23.05 57.00
C VAL A 498 -63.69 24.22 57.98
N ILE A 499 -64.75 25.03 57.87
CA ILE A 499 -65.07 26.06 58.87
C ILE A 499 -66.11 25.48 59.83
N THR A 500 -65.73 25.32 61.10
CA THR A 500 -66.67 24.89 62.15
C THR A 500 -67.14 26.12 62.92
N VAL A 501 -68.42 26.46 62.80
CA VAL A 501 -69.06 27.52 63.61
C VAL A 501 -69.83 26.85 64.73
N ARG A 502 -69.55 27.19 65.99
CA ARG A 502 -70.27 26.61 67.14
C ARG A 502 -71.38 27.55 67.58
N ILE A 503 -72.63 27.07 67.54
CA ILE A 503 -73.80 27.78 68.08
C ILE A 503 -74.45 26.84 69.11
N THR A 504 -74.35 27.17 70.38
CA THR A 504 -74.97 26.40 71.47
C THR A 504 -76.45 26.75 71.59
N LYS A 505 -77.32 25.74 71.46
CA LYS A 505 -78.77 25.90 71.63
C LYS A 505 -79.16 25.91 73.10
N ASP A 506 -79.93 26.91 73.52
CA ASP A 506 -80.67 26.84 74.79
C ASP A 506 -82.04 26.17 74.57
N ALA A 507 -82.46 25.30 75.50
CA ALA A 507 -83.44 24.23 75.26
C ALA A 507 -84.89 24.65 74.92
N LYS A 508 -85.17 25.94 74.69
CA LYS A 508 -86.51 26.46 74.36
C LYS A 508 -86.58 27.37 73.12
N ALA A 509 -85.49 27.53 72.36
CA ALA A 509 -85.48 28.28 71.10
C ALA A 509 -85.43 27.34 69.89
N THR A 510 -86.43 27.42 69.00
CA THR A 510 -86.37 26.82 67.66
C THR A 510 -85.74 27.86 66.73
N LEU A 511 -84.50 27.64 66.30
CA LEU A 511 -83.84 28.47 65.29
C LEU A 511 -84.29 27.99 63.91
N LEU A 512 -85.16 28.75 63.26
CA LEU A 512 -85.49 28.58 61.84
C LEU A 512 -84.43 29.33 61.04
N PHE A 513 -83.60 28.60 60.30
CA PHE A 513 -82.69 29.21 59.33
C PHE A 513 -83.43 29.38 58.00
N ASP A 514 -83.56 30.62 57.56
CA ASP A 514 -83.67 30.95 56.14
C ASP A 514 -82.39 30.40 55.47
N ASN A 515 -82.55 29.51 54.50
CA ASN A 515 -81.45 28.87 53.76
C ASN A 515 -80.79 29.82 52.74
N SER A 516 -80.51 31.07 53.11
CA SER A 516 -79.74 31.99 52.27
C SER A 516 -78.58 32.62 53.05
N VAL A 517 -77.36 32.26 52.66
CA VAL A 517 -76.14 32.98 53.06
C VAL A 517 -75.90 34.08 52.04
N SER A 518 -75.98 35.35 52.44
CA SER A 518 -76.09 36.46 51.49
C SER A 518 -74.79 37.17 51.09
N SER A 519 -73.60 36.87 51.64
CA SER A 519 -72.30 37.15 50.98
C SER A 519 -71.07 36.80 51.81
N LEU A 520 -69.93 36.55 51.14
CA LEU A 520 -68.57 36.73 51.68
C LEU A 520 -67.90 37.87 50.90
N GLY A 521 -67.45 38.92 51.59
CA GLY A 521 -66.57 39.94 50.98
C GLY A 521 -67.09 40.54 49.66
N GLY A 522 -68.41 40.74 49.52
CA GLY A 522 -69.00 41.33 48.32
C GLY A 522 -69.16 40.39 47.12
N ARG A 523 -69.03 39.06 47.27
CA ARG A 523 -69.43 38.07 46.24
C ARG A 523 -70.30 36.96 46.85
N SER A 524 -71.32 36.53 46.10
CA SER A 524 -72.32 35.52 46.52
C SER A 524 -71.70 34.13 46.62
N VAL A 525 -71.92 33.42 47.73
CA VAL A 525 -71.58 32.00 47.89
C VAL A 525 -72.84 31.19 47.66
N GLN A 526 -72.95 30.53 46.51
CA GLN A 526 -73.99 29.52 46.28
C GLN A 526 -73.47 28.13 46.68
N ASN A 527 -74.32 27.35 47.37
CA ASN A 527 -74.13 25.95 47.79
C ASN A 527 -73.14 25.67 48.94
N GLY A 528 -73.48 26.13 50.15
CA GLY A 528 -72.99 25.53 51.40
C GLY A 528 -74.09 24.68 52.05
N SER A 529 -73.74 23.55 52.67
CA SER A 529 -74.70 22.65 53.31
C SER A 529 -74.55 22.71 54.83
N TRP A 530 -75.67 22.92 55.54
CA TRP A 530 -75.72 22.90 57.00
C TRP A 530 -76.06 21.49 57.49
N SER A 531 -75.35 21.02 58.52
CA SER A 531 -75.69 19.79 59.24
C SER A 531 -75.79 20.06 60.74
N TYR A 532 -76.77 19.46 61.41
CA TYR A 532 -76.94 19.55 62.86
C TYR A 532 -76.31 18.33 63.53
N SER A 533 -75.47 18.55 64.55
CA SER A 533 -74.96 17.48 65.40
C SER A 533 -75.85 17.36 66.64
N SER A 534 -76.63 16.28 66.71
CA SER A 534 -77.50 15.97 67.85
C SER A 534 -76.72 15.74 69.14
N ASP A 535 -75.52 15.17 69.03
CA ASP A 535 -74.75 14.72 70.20
C ASP A 535 -74.04 15.88 70.91
N ALA A 536 -73.77 16.97 70.19
CA ALA A 536 -73.04 18.13 70.70
C ALA A 536 -73.83 19.45 70.62
N ASN A 537 -75.06 19.40 70.11
CA ASN A 537 -76.05 20.47 70.13
C ASN A 537 -75.61 21.77 69.43
N TYR A 538 -74.98 21.64 68.24
CA TYR A 538 -74.57 22.75 67.36
C TYR A 538 -74.71 22.42 65.86
N TYR A 539 -74.63 23.44 65.00
CA TYR A 539 -74.73 23.34 63.52
C TYR A 539 -73.35 23.50 62.85
N ILE A 540 -73.11 22.80 61.74
CA ILE A 540 -71.87 22.82 60.95
C ILE A 540 -72.20 23.26 59.52
N LEU A 541 -71.51 24.27 59.00
CA LEU A 541 -71.56 24.66 57.59
C LEU A 541 -70.39 24.06 56.82
N THR A 542 -70.68 23.25 55.80
CA THR A 542 -69.66 22.67 54.93
C THR A 542 -69.75 23.33 53.56
N THR A 543 -68.63 23.84 53.04
CA THR A 543 -68.56 24.42 51.69
C THR A 543 -67.35 23.85 50.96
N SER A 544 -67.46 23.70 49.64
CA SER A 544 -66.38 23.15 48.79
C SER A 544 -65.56 24.23 48.08
N GLN A 545 -65.68 25.51 48.45
CA GLN A 545 -64.93 26.61 47.80
C GLN A 545 -63.74 27.10 48.64
N SER A 546 -62.62 27.31 47.98
CA SER A 546 -61.39 27.86 48.54
C SER A 546 -61.53 29.36 48.85
N ILE A 547 -61.28 29.75 50.11
CA ILE A 547 -61.27 31.16 50.55
C ILE A 547 -59.81 31.63 50.54
N SER A 548 -59.41 32.41 49.53
CA SER A 548 -58.09 33.04 49.47
C SER A 548 -58.20 34.54 49.77
N GLY A 549 -57.58 34.99 50.86
CA GLY A 549 -57.51 36.40 51.24
C GLY A 549 -58.02 36.61 52.66
N GLY A 550 -57.15 37.11 53.55
CA GLY A 550 -57.40 37.30 54.99
C GLY A 550 -58.43 38.38 55.32
N GLY A 551 -59.66 38.24 54.84
CA GLY A 551 -60.82 39.05 55.22
C GLY A 551 -61.61 38.40 56.35
N LYS A 552 -62.20 39.22 57.22
CA LYS A 552 -63.09 38.76 58.31
C LYS A 552 -64.33 38.07 57.73
N LEU A 553 -64.66 36.89 58.25
CA LEU A 553 -65.94 36.22 58.00
C LEU A 553 -67.03 36.98 58.76
N SER A 554 -68.01 37.55 58.06
CA SER A 554 -69.19 38.16 58.67
C SER A 554 -70.40 37.29 58.34
N VAL A 555 -70.91 36.56 59.32
CA VAL A 555 -72.17 35.82 59.18
C VAL A 555 -73.30 36.80 59.53
N GLY A 556 -73.95 37.35 58.51
CA GLY A 556 -75.16 38.15 58.69
C GLY A 556 -76.35 37.23 58.90
N LEU A 557 -76.90 37.18 60.12
CA LEU A 557 -78.24 36.65 60.35
C LEU A 557 -79.24 37.72 59.88
N SER A 558 -79.68 37.62 58.63
CA SER A 558 -80.77 38.44 58.09
C SER A 558 -82.01 37.56 58.01
N GLY A 559 -83.04 37.92 58.76
CA GLY A 559 -84.29 37.16 58.83
C GLY A 559 -84.88 37.22 60.22
N MET A 560 -86.13 37.66 60.31
CA MET A 560 -86.89 37.82 61.55
C MET A 560 -86.78 36.57 62.45
N LEU A 561 -86.34 36.77 63.70
CA LEU A 561 -86.64 35.83 64.79
C LEU A 561 -88.16 35.83 65.01
N SER A 562 -88.91 35.02 64.27
CA SER A 562 -90.30 34.75 64.60
C SER A 562 -90.33 33.70 65.71
N ALA A 563 -90.46 34.14 66.96
CA ALA A 563 -90.91 33.26 68.02
C ALA A 563 -92.42 33.03 67.79
N GLU A 564 -92.84 31.79 67.56
CA GLU A 564 -94.25 31.42 67.66
C GLU A 564 -94.68 31.53 69.13
N ALA A 565 -95.09 32.71 69.54
CA ALA A 565 -95.95 32.88 70.71
C ALA A 565 -97.39 32.74 70.22
N THR A 566 -98.11 31.75 70.74
CA THR A 566 -99.57 31.73 70.66
C THR A 566 -100.12 32.99 71.32
N THR A 567 -100.41 33.96 70.45
CA THR A 567 -101.44 35.02 70.44
C THR A 567 -100.87 36.41 70.24
N GLY A 568 -100.99 36.92 69.00
CA GLY A 568 -101.08 38.35 68.67
C GLY A 568 -99.81 39.19 68.85
N VAL A 569 -99.05 39.28 67.75
CA VAL A 569 -98.20 40.41 67.28
C VAL A 569 -97.19 41.09 68.22
N ILE A 570 -95.94 41.22 67.73
CA ILE A 570 -94.89 42.09 68.28
C ILE A 570 -94.33 42.98 67.15
N ASN A 571 -94.49 44.31 67.29
CA ASN A 571 -93.86 45.33 66.45
C ASN A 571 -92.33 45.39 66.69
N CYS A 572 -91.53 45.34 65.62
CA CYS A 572 -90.08 45.59 65.65
C CYS A 572 -89.77 47.02 65.16
N SER A 573 -89.01 47.79 65.95
CA SER A 573 -88.38 49.04 65.50
C SER A 573 -86.88 48.83 65.26
N ALA A 574 -86.41 49.04 64.04
CA ALA A 574 -84.99 49.01 63.68
C ALA A 574 -84.42 50.43 63.67
N THR A 575 -83.30 50.66 64.38
CA THR A 575 -82.49 51.88 64.24
C THR A 575 -81.30 51.58 63.35
N VAL A 576 -81.30 52.19 62.16
CA VAL A 576 -80.19 52.17 61.19
C VAL A 576 -79.16 53.22 61.61
N MET A 577 -77.98 52.81 62.06
CA MET A 577 -76.79 53.68 62.05
C MET A 577 -76.00 53.37 60.79
N GLY A 578 -76.33 54.10 59.72
CA GLY A 578 -75.66 53.99 58.43
C GLY A 578 -74.40 54.83 58.34
N GLY A 579 -73.33 54.20 57.87
CA GLY A 579 -72.34 54.81 56.99
C GLY A 579 -72.21 53.89 55.77
N GLY A 580 -73.14 54.03 54.81
CA GLY A 580 -73.17 53.26 53.56
C GLY A 580 -74.58 53.21 52.96
N GLU A 581 -74.78 53.91 51.84
CA GLU A 581 -76.03 53.94 51.09
C GLU A 581 -76.45 52.53 50.65
N SER A 582 -77.68 52.11 51.00
CA SER A 582 -78.34 50.93 50.44
C SER A 582 -79.56 51.38 49.65
N ARG A 583 -79.50 51.26 48.32
CA ARG A 583 -80.69 51.38 47.46
C ARG A 583 -81.42 50.04 47.44
N MET A 584 -82.64 50.00 48.00
CA MET A 584 -83.59 48.89 47.78
C MET A 584 -84.32 49.09 46.45
N GLY A 585 -84.29 48.08 45.58
CA GLY A 585 -85.03 48.03 44.33
C GLY A 585 -86.34 47.26 44.48
N ASN A 586 -87.42 48.01 44.61
CA ASN A 586 -88.81 47.81 44.14
C ASN A 586 -89.32 46.39 43.82
N ASN A 587 -90.18 45.86 44.69
CA ASN A 587 -91.51 45.33 44.34
C ASN A 587 -92.26 44.96 45.63
N ILE A 588 -93.02 45.91 46.19
CA ILE A 588 -94.11 45.62 47.12
C ILE A 588 -95.35 46.27 46.52
N ASP A 589 -96.32 45.42 46.16
CA ASP A 589 -97.60 45.76 45.55
C ASP A 589 -98.48 46.52 46.56
N ALA A 590 -99.20 47.52 46.05
CA ALA A 590 -99.60 48.72 46.79
C ALA A 590 -101.00 48.68 47.46
N ASP A 591 -101.64 47.52 47.60
CA ASP A 591 -103.05 47.45 48.07
C ASP A 591 -103.31 46.57 49.30
N LYS A 592 -102.30 46.31 50.14
CA LYS A 592 -102.51 45.73 51.49
C LYS A 592 -101.48 46.29 52.48
N VAL A 593 -101.89 47.20 53.38
CA VAL A 593 -101.51 47.34 54.82
C VAL A 593 -101.92 48.73 55.37
N GLU A 594 -102.87 48.73 56.32
CA GLU A 594 -103.21 49.83 57.26
C GLU A 594 -102.61 49.54 58.66
N TYR A 595 -102.52 50.59 59.48
CA TYR A 595 -101.63 50.71 60.66
C TYR A 595 -102.03 49.97 61.96
N PHE A 596 -100.96 49.68 62.74
CA PHE A 596 -100.82 49.20 64.13
C PHE A 596 -100.91 47.68 64.37
N GLN A 597 -99.72 47.08 64.40
CA GLN A 597 -99.39 45.70 64.75
C GLN A 597 -99.88 44.63 63.73
N GLN A 598 -99.02 44.30 62.75
CA GLN A 598 -98.26 43.03 62.72
C GLN A 598 -96.76 43.31 62.68
#